data_AF-A0AAW5EBJ1-F1
#
_entry.id   AF-A0AAW5EBJ1-F1
#
_cell.length_a   1.000
_cell.length_b   1.000
_cell.length_c   1.000
_cell.angle_alpha   90.00
_cell.angle_beta   90.00
_cell.angle_gamma   90.00
#
_symmetry.space_group_name_H-M   'P 1'
#
loop_
_entity.id
_entity.type
_entity.pdbx_description
1 polymer ?
#
loop_
_entity_poly.entity_id
_entity_poly.type
_entity_poly.pdbx_seq_one_letter_code
_entity_poly.pdbx_strand_id
1 'polypeptide(L)'
;MVFKVAQNLQEFNENENIEFYFKSSFDKANRTSINSFRGPGLEEGLKVLQSVKNEFGMKILTDIHESTQAAPVSEVVDVLQIPAFLCRQTDLLVAAAKTKAKVNIKKGQFLN
;
A
#
# COMPACT_ATOMS: atom_id res chain seq x y z
N MET A 1 -12.86 11.09 -1.26
CA MET A 1 -12.83 10.32 0.02
C MET A 1 -11.42 10.22 0.60
N VAL A 2 -10.41 9.76 -0.17
CA VAL A 2 -9.02 9.60 0.32
C VAL A 2 -8.48 10.87 0.98
N PHE A 3 -8.59 12.03 0.34
CA PHE A 3 -8.06 13.30 0.87
C PHE A 3 -8.74 13.73 2.15
N LYS A 4 -10.06 13.53 2.28
CA LYS A 4 -10.79 13.82 3.53
C LYS A 4 -10.26 12.97 4.68
N VAL A 5 -9.93 11.70 4.42
CA VAL A 5 -9.34 10.81 5.42
C VAL A 5 -7.91 11.25 5.74
N ALA A 6 -7.10 11.58 4.74
CA ALA A 6 -5.74 12.09 4.95
C ALA A 6 -5.74 13.37 5.80
N GLN A 7 -6.58 14.35 5.46
CA GLN A 7 -6.75 15.58 6.23
C GLN A 7 -7.13 15.31 7.68
N ASN A 8 -8.08 14.40 7.92
CA ASN A 8 -8.49 14.05 9.28
C ASN A 8 -7.42 13.31 10.08
N LEU A 9 -6.45 12.66 9.41
CA LEU A 9 -5.36 11.93 10.06
C LEU A 9 -4.07 12.77 10.16
N GLN A 10 -4.10 14.03 9.71
CA GLN A 10 -2.93 14.90 9.69
C GLN A 10 -2.34 15.12 11.08
N GLU A 11 -3.17 15.16 12.13
CA GLU A 11 -2.74 15.29 13.52
C GLU A 11 -1.74 14.21 13.95
N PHE A 12 -1.85 12.99 13.40
CA PHE A 12 -0.91 11.90 13.70
C PHE A 12 0.39 12.02 12.90
N ASN A 13 0.33 12.58 11.69
CA ASN A 13 1.50 12.84 10.87
C ASN A 13 2.36 13.99 11.41
N GLU A 14 1.73 14.98 12.05
CA GLU A 14 2.39 16.13 12.67
C GLU A 14 2.91 15.84 14.09
N ASN A 15 2.55 14.69 14.67
CA ASN A 15 3.04 14.29 15.98
C ASN A 15 4.44 13.67 15.90
N GLU A 16 5.44 14.41 16.36
CA GLU A 16 6.86 13.99 16.34
C GLU A 16 7.17 12.70 17.11
N ASN A 17 6.28 12.27 18.02
CA ASN A 17 6.44 11.03 18.79
C ASN A 17 5.90 9.80 18.05
N ILE A 18 5.29 9.96 16.86
CA ILE A 18 4.64 8.90 16.10
C ILE A 18 5.24 8.84 14.69
N GLU A 19 5.76 7.68 14.30
CA GLU A 19 6.09 7.46 12.89
C GLU A 19 4.82 7.04 12.13
N PHE A 20 4.20 8.00 11.45
CA PHE A 20 2.94 7.78 10.75
C PHE A 20 3.14 7.39 9.27
N TYR A 21 2.31 6.45 8.80
CA TYR A 21 2.23 6.05 7.39
C TYR A 21 0.76 6.00 6.96
N PHE A 22 0.39 6.78 5.95
CA PHE A 22 -0.93 6.73 5.36
C PHE A 22 -1.09 5.47 4.50
N LYS A 23 -2.14 4.69 4.76
CA LYS A 23 -2.40 3.42 4.06
C LYS A 23 -3.69 3.47 3.26
N SER A 24 -3.60 3.20 1.95
CA SER A 24 -4.76 2.82 1.14
C SER A 24 -4.38 1.79 0.07
N SER A 25 -5.33 0.94 -0.34
CA SER A 25 -5.15 -0.02 -1.43
C SER A 25 -5.62 0.58 -2.76
N PHE A 26 -4.85 0.41 -3.83
CA PHE A 26 -5.30 0.76 -5.19
C PHE A 26 -6.21 -0.32 -5.81
N ASP A 27 -6.12 -1.55 -5.31
CA ASP A 27 -6.91 -2.70 -5.75
C ASP A 27 -7.22 -3.64 -4.57
N LYS A 28 -8.39 -4.28 -4.61
CA LYS A 28 -8.83 -5.35 -3.71
C LYS A 28 -8.90 -6.64 -4.52
N ALA A 29 -7.75 -7.26 -4.78
CA ALA A 29 -7.66 -8.44 -5.65
C ALA A 29 -8.33 -9.72 -5.10
N ASN A 30 -8.79 -9.70 -3.85
CA ASN A 30 -9.29 -10.86 -3.11
C ASN A 30 -10.75 -10.68 -2.64
N ARG A 31 -11.59 -9.98 -3.41
CA ARG A 31 -13.03 -9.90 -3.13
C ARG A 31 -13.69 -11.27 -3.33
N THR A 32 -14.62 -11.62 -2.44
CA THR A 32 -15.40 -12.89 -2.53
C THR A 32 -16.34 -12.91 -3.74
N SER A 33 -16.81 -11.75 -4.20
CA SER A 33 -17.70 -11.61 -5.36
C SER A 33 -17.00 -10.83 -6.47
N ILE A 34 -17.14 -11.31 -7.71
CA ILE A 34 -16.54 -10.69 -8.90
C ILE A 34 -17.14 -9.31 -9.23
N ASN A 35 -18.42 -9.09 -8.87
CA ASN A 35 -19.12 -7.83 -9.12
C ASN A 35 -18.80 -6.73 -8.09
N SER A 36 -17.93 -7.05 -7.14
CA SER A 36 -17.50 -6.11 -6.11
C SER A 36 -16.57 -5.04 -6.67
N PHE A 37 -16.77 -3.78 -6.29
CA PHE A 37 -15.82 -2.71 -6.58
C PHE A 37 -14.42 -3.07 -6.05
N ARG A 38 -13.41 -3.02 -6.91
CA ARG A 38 -12.05 -3.41 -6.56
C ARG A 38 -11.13 -2.24 -6.25
N GLY A 39 -11.44 -1.05 -6.72
CA GLY A 39 -10.56 0.10 -6.59
C GLY A 39 -10.41 0.83 -7.91
N PRO A 40 -9.69 1.96 -7.90
CA PRO A 40 -9.42 2.75 -9.11
C PRO A 40 -8.41 2.07 -10.06
N GLY A 41 -7.73 1.01 -9.62
CA GLY A 41 -6.65 0.37 -10.38
C GLY A 41 -5.29 1.00 -10.08
N LEU A 42 -4.23 0.39 -10.63
CA LEU A 42 -2.84 0.72 -10.29
C LEU A 42 -2.50 2.18 -10.61
N GLU A 43 -2.66 2.61 -11.86
CA GLU A 43 -2.24 3.94 -12.28
C GLU A 43 -2.96 5.06 -11.53
N GLU A 44 -4.29 5.01 -11.52
CA GLU A 44 -5.10 6.04 -10.88
C GLU A 44 -4.96 6.01 -9.35
N GLY A 45 -4.84 4.82 -8.76
CA GLY A 45 -4.56 4.66 -7.34
C GLY A 45 -3.20 5.27 -6.94
N LEU A 46 -2.16 5.05 -7.73
CA LEU A 46 -0.84 5.64 -7.48
C LEU A 46 -0.83 7.16 -7.64
N LYS A 47 -1.54 7.70 -8.65
CA LYS A 47 -1.72 9.16 -8.77
C LYS A 47 -2.34 9.77 -7.52
N VAL A 48 -3.41 9.16 -7.01
CA VAL A 48 -4.07 9.62 -5.79
C VAL A 48 -3.13 9.56 -4.58
N LEU A 49 -2.37 8.48 -4.43
CA LEU A 49 -1.40 8.32 -3.33
C LEU A 49 -0.25 9.33 -3.42
N GLN A 50 0.25 9.60 -4.63
CA GLN A 50 1.26 10.62 -4.86
C GLN A 50 0.73 12.01 -4.48
N SER A 51 -0.51 12.33 -4.82
CA SER A 51 -1.12 13.61 -4.44
C SER A 51 -1.28 13.73 -2.92
N VAL A 52 -1.60 12.65 -2.21
CA VAL A 52 -1.61 12.66 -0.73
C VAL A 52 -0.22 12.96 -0.17
N LYS A 53 0.83 12.32 -0.71
CA LYS A 53 2.21 12.59 -0.31
C LYS A 53 2.58 14.06 -0.55
N ASN A 54 2.22 14.61 -1.70
CA ASN A 54 2.54 15.98 -2.08
C ASN A 54 1.80 17.03 -1.24
N GLU A 55 0.52 16.80 -0.95
CA GLU A 55 -0.33 17.78 -0.26
C GLU A 55 -0.15 17.75 1.27
N PHE A 56 0.00 16.55 1.84
CA PHE A 56 0.02 16.37 3.30
C PHE A 56 1.41 16.03 3.86
N GLY A 57 2.39 15.75 3.00
CA GLY A 57 3.73 15.34 3.41
C GLY A 57 3.78 13.95 4.06
N MET A 58 2.72 13.14 3.92
CA MET A 58 2.62 11.83 4.57
C MET A 58 3.49 10.78 3.88
N LYS A 59 4.15 9.94 4.69
CA LYS A 59 4.71 8.67 4.20
C LYS A 59 3.57 7.73 3.80
N ILE A 60 3.76 6.95 2.74
CA ILE A 60 2.72 6.14 2.12
C ILE A 60 3.04 4.64 2.23
N LEU A 61 2.00 3.85 2.50
CA LEU A 61 2.02 2.39 2.47
C LEU A 61 0.89 1.86 1.60
N THR A 62 1.19 0.94 0.68
CA THR A 62 0.15 0.23 -0.11
C THR A 62 0.51 -1.23 -0.34
N ASP A 63 -0.49 -2.05 -0.66
CA ASP A 63 -0.32 -3.48 -0.94
C ASP A 63 -0.19 -3.78 -2.43
N ILE A 64 0.68 -4.75 -2.75
CA ILE A 64 0.83 -5.33 -4.09
C ILE A 64 0.32 -6.77 -4.12
N HIS A 65 -0.17 -7.20 -5.27
CA HIS A 65 -0.77 -8.52 -5.47
C HIS A 65 -0.01 -9.35 -6.51
N GLU A 66 0.81 -8.71 -7.34
CA GLU A 66 1.61 -9.34 -8.39
C GLU A 66 3.03 -8.77 -8.41
N SER A 67 4.02 -9.59 -8.78
CA SER A 67 5.44 -9.23 -8.75
C SER A 67 5.78 -8.03 -9.65
N THR A 68 5.09 -7.90 -10.77
CA THR A 68 5.25 -6.80 -11.74
C THR A 68 4.85 -5.44 -11.17
N GLN A 69 4.02 -5.42 -10.12
CA GLN A 69 3.58 -4.19 -9.47
C GLN A 69 4.65 -3.61 -8.54
N ALA A 70 5.61 -4.42 -8.07
CA ALA A 70 6.57 -3.98 -7.05
C ALA A 70 7.39 -2.75 -7.47
N ALA A 71 7.97 -2.77 -8.67
CA ALA A 71 8.79 -1.68 -9.18
C ALA A 71 8.00 -0.35 -9.31
N PRO A 72 6.90 -0.27 -10.11
CA PRO A 72 6.19 1.00 -10.28
C PRO A 72 5.54 1.50 -8.98
N VAL A 73 5.06 0.62 -8.10
CA VAL A 73 4.49 1.04 -6.81
C VAL A 73 5.58 1.62 -5.90
N SER A 74 6.77 1.04 -5.88
CA SER A 74 7.89 1.50 -5.05
C SER A 74 8.45 2.88 -5.42
N GLU A 75 8.12 3.39 -6.61
CA GLU A 75 8.49 4.76 -7.01
C GLU A 75 7.68 5.81 -6.25
N VAL A 76 6.48 5.44 -5.77
CA VAL A 76 5.55 6.35 -5.10
C VAL A 76 5.53 6.13 -3.59
N VAL A 77 5.58 4.87 -3.15
CA VAL A 77 5.35 4.51 -1.74
C VAL A 77 6.63 4.27 -0.96
N ASP A 78 6.57 4.53 0.35
CA ASP A 78 7.68 4.30 1.27
C ASP A 78 7.72 2.84 1.77
N VAL A 79 6.55 2.18 1.76
CA VAL A 79 6.39 0.80 2.22
C VAL A 79 5.51 -0.01 1.25
N LEU A 80 6.06 -1.11 0.75
CA LEU A 80 5.32 -2.16 0.05
C LEU A 80 4.77 -3.16 1.06
N GLN A 81 3.47 -3.41 1.01
CA GLN A 81 2.82 -4.40 1.88
C GLN A 81 2.46 -5.67 1.11
N ILE A 82 2.79 -6.82 1.69
CA ILE A 82 2.43 -8.13 1.17
C ILE A 82 1.15 -8.61 1.87
N PRO A 83 0.05 -8.88 1.12
CA PRO A 83 -1.18 -9.43 1.69
C PRO A 83 -0.96 -10.77 2.40
N ALA A 84 -1.73 -11.04 3.44
CA ALA A 84 -1.61 -12.25 4.26
C ALA A 84 -1.69 -13.55 3.45
N PHE A 85 -2.60 -13.63 2.48
CA PHE A 85 -2.73 -14.78 1.58
C PHE A 85 -1.53 -14.98 0.65
N LEU A 86 -0.71 -13.95 0.44
CA LEU A 86 0.44 -13.96 -0.47
C LEU A 86 1.78 -14.02 0.27
N CYS A 87 1.79 -14.16 1.60
CA CYS A 87 3.00 -14.12 2.42
C CYS A 87 4.02 -15.24 2.16
N ARG A 88 3.68 -16.24 1.33
CA ARG A 88 4.57 -17.32 0.88
C ARG A 88 4.84 -17.32 -0.63
N GLN A 89 4.46 -16.26 -1.34
CA GLN A 89 4.73 -16.15 -2.79
C GLN A 89 6.15 -15.65 -3.02
N THR A 90 7.09 -16.58 -3.23
CA THR A 90 8.52 -16.31 -3.37
C THR A 90 8.82 -15.20 -4.37
N ASP A 91 8.24 -15.26 -5.58
CA ASP A 91 8.50 -14.27 -6.63
C ASP A 91 8.03 -12.87 -6.24
N LEU A 92 6.89 -12.77 -5.56
CA LEU A 92 6.36 -11.50 -5.07
C LEU A 92 7.25 -10.91 -3.98
N LEU A 93 7.71 -11.75 -3.05
CA LEU A 93 8.61 -11.36 -1.96
C LEU A 93 9.97 -10.88 -2.50
N VAL A 94 10.55 -11.63 -3.44
CA VAL A 94 11.81 -11.28 -4.10
C VAL A 94 11.65 -9.97 -4.90
N ALA A 95 10.54 -9.80 -5.62
CA ALA A 95 10.28 -8.57 -6.37
C ALA A 95 10.18 -7.35 -5.45
N ALA A 96 9.45 -7.45 -4.33
CA ALA A 96 9.36 -6.37 -3.34
C ALA A 96 10.73 -6.05 -2.71
N ALA A 97 11.51 -7.08 -2.35
CA ALA A 97 12.82 -6.93 -1.73
C ALA A 97 13.89 -6.33 -2.66
N LYS A 98 13.71 -6.39 -3.99
CA LYS A 98 14.59 -5.74 -4.97
C LYS A 98 14.38 -4.24 -5.08
N THR A 99 13.32 -3.70 -4.47
CA THR A 99 13.03 -2.26 -4.48
C THR A 99 13.73 -1.53 -3.34
N LYS A 100 13.69 -0.20 -3.34
CA LYS A 100 14.19 0.62 -2.23
C LYS A 100 13.16 0.81 -1.10
N ALA A 101 11.91 0.39 -1.31
CA ALA A 101 10.85 0.56 -0.32
C ALA A 101 11.03 -0.43 0.85
N LYS A 102 10.59 -0.05 2.05
CA LYS A 102 10.46 -1.02 3.15
C LYS A 102 9.42 -2.06 2.80
N VAL A 103 9.53 -3.27 3.35
CA VAL A 103 8.56 -4.36 3.11
C VAL A 103 7.81 -4.69 4.40
N ASN A 104 6.48 -4.59 4.36
CA ASN A 104 5.58 -4.98 5.45
C ASN A 104 4.85 -6.29 5.09
N ILE A 105 5.22 -7.41 5.71
CA ILE A 105 4.62 -8.72 5.43
C ILE A 105 3.51 -9.00 6.44
N LYS A 106 2.27 -9.11 5.96
CA LYS A 106 1.17 -9.57 6.81
C LYS A 106 1.28 -11.08 7.06
N LYS A 107 1.29 -11.49 8.33
CA LYS A 107 1.25 -12.91 8.71
C LYS A 107 0.00 -13.56 8.13
N GLY A 108 0.19 -14.59 7.30
CA GLY A 108 -0.90 -15.43 6.82
C GLY A 108 -1.66 -16.05 8.00
N GLN A 109 -2.99 -16.01 7.99
CA GLN A 109 -3.80 -16.63 9.04
C GLN A 109 -3.63 -18.16 9.14
N PHE A 110 -3.04 -18.79 8.12
CA PHE A 110 -2.66 -20.22 8.11
C PHE A 110 -1.25 -20.49 8.65
N LEU A 111 -0.52 -19.46 9.09
CA LEU A 111 0.76 -19.59 9.75
C LEU A 111 0.53 -19.69 11.25
N ASN A 112 0.96 -20.80 11.84
CA ASN A 112 0.97 -21.03 13.28
C ASN A 112 1.95 -20.06 13.95
#